data_AF-A0A1S0TID7-F1
#
_entry.id   AF-A0A1S0TID7-F1
#
_cell.length_a   1.000
_cell.length_b   1.000
_cell.length_c   1.000
_cell.angle_alpha   90.00
_cell.angle_beta   90.00
_cell.angle_gamma   90.00
#
_symmetry.space_group_name_H-M   'P 1'
#
loop_
_entity.id
_entity.type
_entity.pdbx_description
1 polymer ?
#
loop_
_entity_poly.entity_id
_entity_poly.type
_entity_poly.pdbx_seq_one_letter_code
_entity_poly.pdbx_strand_id
1 'polypeptide(L)' 'MECILDKNGYLKFAFTACVPKKGERYKIGETWEDKKHMYWFECKEDGPYLRVEIGGCITHDKKRRIAINEVYDFGEY' A
#
# COMPACT_ATOMS: atom_id res chain seq x y z
N MET A 1 5.77 9.58 -10.06
CA MET A 1 6.22 9.19 -11.41
C MET A 1 7.62 9.70 -11.57
N GLU A 2 8.53 8.87 -12.08
CA GLU A 2 9.94 9.22 -12.24
C GLU A 2 10.40 8.74 -13.63
N CYS A 3 11.39 9.44 -14.19
CA CYS A 3 12.10 8.96 -15.36
C CYS A 3 13.16 7.95 -14.90
N ILE A 4 13.10 6.74 -15.44
CA ILE A 4 14.08 5.69 -15.14
C ILE A 4 14.80 5.29 -16.41
N LEU A 5 16.11 5.03 -16.29
CA LEU A 5 16.91 4.52 -17.39
C LEU A 5 16.59 3.03 -17.58
N ASP A 6 16.14 2.66 -18.78
CA ASP A 6 15.93 1.26 -19.13
C ASP A 6 17.26 0.56 -19.45
N LYS A 7 17.21 -0.78 -19.61
CA LYS A 7 18.40 -1.60 -19.88
C LYS A 7 19.06 -1.30 -21.24
N ASN A 8 18.35 -0.64 -22.14
CA ASN A 8 18.81 -0.25 -23.47
C ASN A 8 19.31 1.20 -23.50
N GLY A 9 19.34 1.89 -22.36
CA GLY A 9 19.83 3.28 -22.25
C GLY A 9 18.79 4.35 -22.54
N TYR A 10 17.51 4.00 -22.72
CA TYR A 10 16.44 4.98 -22.93
C TYR A 10 15.81 5.40 -21.61
N LEU A 11 15.54 6.70 -21.45
CA LEU A 11 14.71 7.19 -20.35
C LEU A 11 13.24 6.88 -20.65
N LYS A 12 12.59 6.17 -19.73
CA LYS A 12 11.16 5.90 -19.77
C LYS A 12 10.46 6.46 -18.53
N PHE A 13 9.22 6.88 -18.71
CA PHE A 13 8.35 7.21 -17.59
C PHE A 13 7.91 5.93 -16.87
N ALA A 14 8.06 5.92 -15.55
CA ALA A 14 7.58 4.84 -14.71
C ALA A 14 6.82 5.36 -13.48
N PHE A 15 5.75 4.66 -13.13
CA PHE A 15 5.12 4.83 -11.83
C PHE A 15 5.96 4.06 -10.80
N THR A 16 6.58 4.78 -9.88
CA THR A 16 7.54 4.21 -8.91
C THR A 16 7.04 4.25 -7.47
N ALA A 17 5.93 4.94 -7.22
CA ALA A 17 5.34 5.07 -5.89
C ALA A 17 3.86 5.48 -5.96
N CYS A 18 3.09 5.05 -4.95
CA CYS A 18 1.75 5.51 -4.65
C CYS A 18 1.81 6.81 -3.83
N VAL A 19 0.90 7.73 -4.13
CA VAL A 19 0.79 9.04 -3.46
C VAL A 19 -0.66 9.22 -3.02
N PRO A 20 -1.07 8.63 -1.88
CA PRO A 20 -2.46 8.66 -1.44
C PRO A 20 -2.91 10.05 -0.97
N LYS A 21 -1.99 10.87 -0.46
CA LYS A 21 -2.21 12.28 -0.11
C LYS A 21 -1.00 13.12 -0.46
N LYS A 22 -1.19 14.44 -0.55
CA LYS A 22 -0.09 15.39 -0.78
C LYS A 22 0.97 15.23 0.31
N GLY A 23 2.21 14.92 -0.09
CA GLY A 23 3.35 14.73 0.81
C GLY A 23 3.55 13.30 1.33
N GLU A 24 2.62 12.39 1.08
CA GLU A 24 2.77 10.97 1.39
C GLU A 24 3.27 10.24 0.12
N ARG A 25 4.37 9.50 0.20
CA ARG A 25 4.92 8.73 -0.91
C ARG A 25 5.32 7.34 -0.42
N TYR A 26 4.78 6.30 -1.06
CA TYR A 26 5.05 4.91 -0.73
C TYR A 26 5.53 4.14 -1.95
N LYS A 27 6.71 3.54 -1.88
CA LYS A 27 7.26 2.69 -2.94
C LYS A 27 6.45 1.40 -3.08
N ILE A 28 6.64 0.73 -4.20
CA ILE A 28 6.04 -0.58 -4.47
C ILE A 28 6.39 -1.55 -3.34
N GLY A 29 5.38 -2.22 -2.79
CA GLY A 29 5.48 -3.13 -1.65
C GLY A 29 5.49 -2.47 -0.27
N GLU A 30 5.61 -1.14 -0.19
CA GLU A 30 5.49 -0.45 1.09
C GLU A 30 4.03 -0.42 1.57
N THR A 31 3.87 -0.54 2.88
CA THR A 31 2.57 -0.50 3.55
C THR A 31 2.47 0.67 4.50
N TRP A 32 1.26 1.20 4.66
CA TRP A 32 0.97 2.28 5.60
C TRP A 32 -0.41 2.12 6.20
N GLU A 33 -0.69 2.88 7.24
CA GLU A 33 -1.97 2.86 7.95
C GLU A 33 -2.72 4.17 7.73
N ASP A 34 -4.04 4.15 7.89
CA ASP A 34 -4.80 5.39 7.95
C ASP A 34 -4.50 6.15 9.24
N LYS A 35 -4.94 7.42 9.30
CA LYS A 35 -4.69 8.29 10.46
C LYS A 35 -5.31 7.77 11.77
N LYS A 36 -6.32 6.90 11.68
CA LYS A 36 -7.00 6.31 12.84
C LYS A 36 -6.42 4.93 13.21
N HIS A 37 -5.41 4.45 12.49
CA HIS A 37 -4.82 3.12 12.67
C HIS A 37 -5.87 2.00 12.66
N MET A 38 -6.88 2.12 11.79
CA MET A 38 -7.97 1.15 11.62
C MET A 38 -7.74 0.27 10.41
N TYR A 39 -7.13 0.81 9.36
CA TYR A 39 -6.88 0.10 8.10
C TYR A 39 -5.43 0.24 7.70
N TRP A 40 -4.92 -0.77 7.01
CA TRP A 40 -3.62 -0.71 6.37
C TRP A 40 -3.76 -0.93 4.86
N PHE A 41 -2.82 -0.35 4.12
CA PHE A 41 -2.79 -0.33 2.66
C PHE A 41 -1.41 -0.75 2.17
N GLU A 42 -1.34 -1.15 0.92
CA GLU A 42 -0.10 -1.49 0.22
C GLU A 42 -0.05 -0.81 -1.14
N CYS A 43 1.13 -0.33 -1.55
CA CYS A 43 1.32 0.12 -2.92
C CYS A 43 1.69 -1.07 -3.80
N LYS A 44 0.80 -1.48 -4.70
CA LYS A 44 1.03 -2.62 -5.60
C LYS A 44 1.15 -2.19 -7.05
N GLU A 45 1.92 -2.97 -7.81
CA GLU A 45 1.92 -2.89 -9.26
C GLU A 45 0.61 -3.45 -9.82
N ASP A 46 0.04 -2.73 -10.78
CA ASP A 46 -1.10 -3.16 -11.57
C ASP A 46 -0.79 -2.94 -13.06
N GLY A 47 -0.08 -3.90 -13.63
CA GLY A 47 0.49 -3.79 -14.97
C GLY A 47 1.45 -2.60 -15.08
N PRO A 48 1.24 -1.66 -16.01
CA PRO A 48 2.10 -0.49 -16.16
C PRO A 48 1.81 0.62 -15.13
N TYR A 49 0.76 0.49 -14.32
CA TYR A 49 0.35 1.46 -13.31
C TYR A 49 0.61 0.95 -11.90
N LEU A 50 0.36 1.81 -10.91
CA LEU A 50 0.34 1.43 -9.51
C LEU A 50 -1.05 1.65 -8.94
N ARG A 51 -1.43 0.80 -7.99
CA ARG A 51 -2.66 0.94 -7.23
C ARG A 51 -2.39 0.89 -5.74
N VAL A 52 -3.22 1.62 -5.00
CA VAL A 52 -3.33 1.48 -3.56
C VAL A 52 -4.27 0.30 -3.30
N GLU A 53 -3.72 -0.81 -2.82
CA GLU A 53 -4.50 -1.96 -2.39
C GLU A 53 -4.89 -1.77 -0.92
N ILE A 54 -6.13 -2.10 -0.56
CA ILE A 54 -6.51 -2.21 0.85
C ILE A 54 -5.97 -3.55 1.35
N GLY A 55 -5.07 -3.52 2.32
CA GLY A 55 -4.48 -4.73 2.88
C GLY A 55 -5.37 -5.39 3.94
N GLY A 56 -6.13 -4.58 4.68
CA GLY A 56 -7.12 -5.05 5.64
C GLY A 56 -7.25 -4.13 6.86
N CYS A 57 -7.66 -4.71 7.98
CA CYS A 57 -7.95 -3.99 9.22
C CYS A 57 -6.83 -4.14 10.24
N ILE A 58 -6.80 -3.26 11.24
CA ILE A 58 -5.92 -3.34 12.41
C ILE A 58 -6.79 -3.58 13.63
N THR A 59 -6.39 -4.50 14.50
CA THR A 59 -7.12 -4.81 15.74
C THR A 59 -7.27 -3.59 16.64
N HIS A 60 -8.30 -3.58 17.51
CA HIS A 60 -8.54 -2.47 18.43
C HIS A 60 -7.32 -2.13 19.30
N ASP A 61 -6.59 -3.16 19.76
CA ASP A 61 -5.37 -3.05 20.56
C ASP A 61 -4.11 -2.66 19.76
N LYS A 62 -4.23 -2.47 18.44
CA LYS A 62 -3.17 -2.07 17.51
C LYS A 62 -1.98 -3.03 17.40
N LYS A 63 -2.15 -4.29 17.83
CA LYS A 63 -1.06 -5.28 17.81
C LYS A 63 -1.02 -6.14 16.56
N ARG A 64 -2.14 -6.25 15.83
CA ARG A 64 -2.26 -7.18 14.70
C ARG A 64 -2.92 -6.51 13.50
N ARG A 65 -2.45 -6.91 12.32
CA ARG A 65 -3.10 -6.65 11.04
C ARG A 65 -3.88 -7.89 10.65
N ILE A 66 -5.13 -7.71 10.27
CA ILE A 66 -6.03 -8.74 9.77
C ILE A 66 -6.15 -8.49 8.27
N ALA A 67 -5.81 -9.49 7.45
CA ALA A 67 -5.90 -9.34 6.01
C ALA A 67 -7.36 -9.29 5.54
N ILE A 68 -7.61 -8.69 4.37
CA ILE A 68 -8.91 -8.86 3.70
C ILE A 68 -9.16 -10.36 3.48
N ASN A 69 -10.36 -10.81 3.84
CA ASN A 69 -10.81 -12.21 3.84
C ASN A 69 -10.27 -13.10 4.97
N GLU A 70 -9.50 -12.55 5.91
CA GLU A 70 -9.15 -13.27 7.13
C GLU A 70 -10.30 -13.18 8.14
N VAL A 71 -10.79 -14.33 8.61
CA VAL A 71 -11.79 -14.38 9.68
C VAL A 71 -11.09 -14.18 11.00
N TYR A 72 -11.40 -13.09 11.68
CA TYR A 72 -10.89 -12.78 13.01
C TYR A 72 -12.06 -12.76 13.99
N ASP A 73 -12.11 -13.77 14.87
CA ASP A 73 -13.04 -13.80 15.99
C ASP A 73 -12.37 -13.14 17.20
N PHE A 74 -12.76 -11.90 17.49
CA PHE A 74 -12.41 -11.26 18.75
C PHE A 74 -13.41 -11.75 19.78
N GLY A 75 -13.14 -12.95 20.32
CA GLY A 75 -14.04 -13.66 21.22
C GLY A 75 -14.79 -12.71 22.16
N GLU A 76 -16.10 -12.62 21.91
CA GLU A 76 -17.19 -12.02 22.66
C GLU A 76 -16.96 -10.68 23.39
N TYR A 77 -17.82 -9.70 23.05
CA TYR A 77 -18.68 -9.06 24.05
C TYR A 77 -20.01 -8.64 23.42
#